data_AF-W4S4H9-F1
#
_entry.id   AF-W4S4H9-F1
#
_cell.length_a   1.000
_cell.length_b   1.000
_cell.length_c   1.000
_cell.angle_alpha   90.00
_cell.angle_beta   90.00
_cell.angle_gamma   90.00
#
_symmetry.space_group_name_H-M   'P 1'
#
loop_
_entity.id
_entity.type
_entity.pdbx_description
1 polymer ?
#
loop_
_entity_poly.entity_id
_entity_poly.type
_entity_poly.pdbx_seq_one_letter_code
_entity_poly.pdbx_strand_id
1 'polypeptide(L)'
;MLYFGKFLDAGYLSRSCSMVLVAINLDPNAAQDAAIEVPLWELGLPDHASVAVDDLWDGHRFTWQGKQQHIRLEATRPFALWRIRAGEVA
;
A
#
# COMPACT_ATOMS: atom_id res chain seq x y z
N MET A 1 15.25 -0.16 -2.23
CA MET A 1 13.80 -0.43 -2.24
C MET A 1 13.24 -0.38 -3.66
N LEU A 2 12.41 -1.35 -4.03
CA LEU A 2 11.55 -1.32 -5.23
C LEU A 2 10.11 -1.45 -4.75
N TYR A 3 9.17 -0.65 -5.27
CA TYR A 3 7.75 -0.85 -5.00
C TYR A 3 6.92 -0.61 -6.26
N PHE A 4 5.77 -1.30 -6.36
CA PHE A 4 4.83 -1.16 -7.46
C PHE A 4 3.40 -1.45 -6.99
N GLY A 5 2.44 -0.83 -7.66
CA GLY A 5 1.01 -1.01 -7.42
C GLY A 5 0.32 -1.69 -8.61
N LYS A 6 -0.74 -2.45 -8.33
CA LYS A 6 -1.63 -3.01 -9.34
C LYS A 6 -3.08 -2.87 -8.89
N PHE A 7 -3.88 -2.17 -9.68
CA PHE A 7 -5.33 -2.10 -9.48
C PHE A 7 -5.97 -3.47 -9.73
N LEU A 8 -6.92 -3.82 -8.87
CA LEU A 8 -7.66 -5.08 -8.96
C LEU A 8 -8.97 -4.90 -9.72
N ASP A 9 -9.54 -3.69 -9.67
CA ASP A 9 -10.81 -3.38 -10.32
C ASP A 9 -10.55 -2.73 -11.68
N ALA A 10 -11.11 -3.32 -12.74
CA ALA A 10 -11.05 -2.78 -14.08
C ALA A 10 -12.29 -1.91 -14.33
N GLY A 11 -12.12 -0.59 -14.26
CA GLY A 11 -13.11 0.36 -14.76
C GLY A 11 -13.33 1.55 -13.84
N TYR A 12 -13.33 2.73 -14.45
CA TYR A 12 -13.65 4.04 -13.88
C TYR A 12 -15.07 4.16 -13.28
N LEU A 13 -15.86 3.07 -13.27
CA LEU A 13 -17.22 2.99 -12.72
C LEU A 13 -17.34 2.05 -11.51
N SER A 14 -16.25 1.40 -11.07
CA SER A 14 -16.34 0.53 -9.89
C SER A 14 -16.72 1.34 -8.66
N ARG A 15 -17.74 0.88 -7.92
CA ARG A 15 -18.17 1.50 -6.65
C ARG A 15 -17.10 1.41 -5.55
N SER A 16 -16.18 0.47 -5.70
CA SER A 16 -15.06 0.25 -4.79
C SER A 16 -13.79 0.14 -5.64
N CYS A 17 -12.82 1.00 -5.35
CA CYS A 17 -11.51 0.95 -5.99
C CYS A 17 -10.52 0.27 -5.03
N SER A 18 -9.92 -0.83 -5.48
CA SER A 18 -8.93 -1.57 -4.71
C SER A 18 -7.67 -1.84 -5.51
N MET A 19 -6.55 -1.91 -4.79
CA MET A 19 -5.25 -2.21 -5.38
C MET A 19 -4.41 -3.09 -4.47
N VAL A 20 -3.43 -3.75 -5.07
CA VAL A 20 -2.33 -4.40 -4.36
C VAL A 20 -1.09 -3.54 -4.50
N LEU A 21 -0.47 -3.21 -3.38
CA LEU A 21 0.82 -2.52 -3.31
C LEU A 21 1.89 -3.50 -2.81
N VAL A 22 2.99 -3.58 -3.54
CA VAL A 22 4.13 -4.46 -3.22
C VAL A 22 5.35 -3.58 -2.99
N ALA A 23 6.07 -3.80 -1.89
CA ALA A 23 7.38 -3.20 -1.65
C ALA A 23 8.40 -4.30 -1.36
N ILE A 24 9.61 -4.15 -1.91
CA ILE A 24 10.70 -5.14 -1.85
C ILE A 24 12.00 -4.43 -1.44
N ASN A 25 12.59 -4.91 -0.35
CA ASN A 25 13.96 -4.60 0.03
C ASN A 25 14.92 -5.40 -0.85
N LEU A 26 15.83 -4.70 -1.51
CA LEU A 26 16.82 -5.31 -2.41
C LEU A 26 18.17 -5.55 -1.71
N ASP A 27 18.32 -5.09 -0.46
CA ASP A 27 19.47 -5.38 0.38
C ASP A 27 19.17 -6.62 1.24
N PRO A 28 19.88 -7.73 1.03
CA PRO A 28 19.63 -8.98 1.76
C PRO A 28 20.19 -8.98 3.18
N ASN A 29 20.97 -7.96 3.58
CA ASN A 29 21.70 -7.94 4.84
C ASN A 29 21.17 -6.89 5.82
N ALA A 30 20.68 -5.75 5.31
CA ALA A 30 20.25 -4.62 6.13
C ALA A 30 18.76 -4.30 5.96
N ALA A 31 18.16 -3.81 7.04
CA ALA A 31 16.84 -3.19 6.97
C ALA A 31 16.89 -1.90 6.15
N GLN A 32 15.81 -1.60 5.43
CA GLN A 32 15.68 -0.37 4.66
C GLN A 32 14.40 0.39 5.00
N ASP A 33 14.56 1.69 5.25
CA ASP A 33 13.46 2.65 5.33
C ASP A 33 13.21 3.25 3.94
N ALA A 34 11.94 3.46 3.60
CA ALA A 34 11.56 4.10 2.35
C ALA A 34 10.28 4.92 2.52
N ALA A 35 10.22 6.04 1.79
CA ALA A 35 8.97 6.74 1.51
C ALA A 35 8.32 6.11 0.27
N ILE A 36 7.03 5.80 0.37
CA ILE A 36 6.21 5.33 -0.74
C ILE A 36 5.00 6.24 -0.90
N GLU A 37 4.54 6.38 -2.14
CA GLU A 37 3.31 7.09 -2.44
C GLU A 37 2.17 6.11 -2.74
N VAL A 38 1.07 6.25 -2.01
CA VAL A 38 -0.21 5.61 -2.33
C VAL A 38 -0.92 6.50 -3.36
N PRO A 39 -1.29 5.97 -4.55
CA PRO A 39 -1.90 6.77 -5.61
C PRO A 39 -3.38 7.06 -5.31
N LEU A 40 -3.63 7.91 -4.31
CA LEU A 40 -4.99 8.25 -3.84
C LEU A 40 -5.87 8.82 -4.96
N TRP A 41 -5.29 9.61 -5.87
CA TRP A 41 -6.03 10.19 -7.00
C TRP A 41 -6.56 9.12 -7.96
N GLU A 42 -5.82 8.03 -8.21
CA GLU A 42 -6.26 6.89 -9.02
C GLU A 42 -7.37 6.10 -8.32
N LEU A 43 -7.37 6.13 -6.99
CA LEU A 43 -8.44 5.60 -6.14
C LEU A 43 -9.65 6.54 -6.03
N GLY A 44 -9.62 7.71 -6.68
CA GLY A 44 -10.70 8.71 -6.63
C GLY A 44 -10.76 9.50 -5.32
N LEU A 45 -9.66 9.56 -4.57
CA LEU A 45 -9.58 10.18 -3.25
C LEU A 45 -8.68 11.44 -3.27
N PRO A 46 -8.93 12.42 -2.37
CA PRO A 46 -8.01 13.54 -2.18
C PRO A 46 -6.72 13.11 -1.48
N ASP A 47 -5.64 13.87 -1.66
CA ASP A 47 -4.27 13.57 -1.17
C ASP A 47 -4.13 13.33 0.36
N HIS A 48 -5.12 13.75 1.14
CA HIS A 48 -5.16 13.64 2.60
C HIS A 48 -6.16 12.59 3.09
N ALA A 49 -6.80 11.84 2.19
CA ALA A 49 -7.78 10.82 2.54
C ALA A 49 -7.13 9.62 3.24
N SER A 50 -7.99 8.86 3.91
CA SER A 50 -7.66 7.58 4.52
C SER A 50 -7.95 6.42 3.57
N VAL A 51 -7.19 5.34 3.70
CA VAL A 51 -7.48 4.06 3.06
C VAL A 51 -7.35 2.90 4.05
N ALA A 52 -8.23 1.92 3.94
CA ALA A 52 -8.08 0.65 4.66
C ALA A 52 -6.98 -0.19 3.99
N VAL A 53 -6.13 -0.78 4.82
CA VAL A 53 -4.99 -1.59 4.39
C VAL A 53 -5.03 -2.93 5.10
N ASP A 54 -4.98 -4.02 4.33
CA ASP A 54 -4.65 -5.34 4.85
C ASP A 54 -3.20 -5.67 4.48
N ASP A 55 -2.37 -6.02 5.45
CA ASP A 55 -1.13 -6.75 5.20
C ASP A 55 -1.48 -8.21 4.83
N LEU A 56 -1.17 -8.60 3.60
CA LEU A 56 -1.51 -9.92 3.07
C LEU A 56 -0.54 -11.02 3.52
N TRP A 57 0.54 -10.68 4.24
CA TRP A 57 1.46 -11.65 4.81
C TRP A 57 0.95 -12.22 6.14
N ASP A 58 0.53 -11.36 7.06
CA ASP A 58 0.11 -11.74 8.41
C ASP A 58 -1.39 -11.47 8.69
N GLY A 59 -2.09 -10.82 7.76
CA GLY A 59 -3.51 -10.49 7.88
C GLY A 59 -3.80 -9.28 8.75
N HIS A 60 -2.79 -8.53 9.20
CA HIS A 60 -3.00 -7.34 10.02
C HIS A 60 -3.75 -6.26 9.21
N ARG A 61 -4.74 -5.64 9.86
CA ARG A 61 -5.55 -4.56 9.26
C ARG A 61 -5.27 -3.25 9.96
N PHE A 62 -5.06 -2.22 9.17
CA PHE A 62 -4.80 -0.88 9.67
C PHE A 62 -5.26 0.17 8.64
N THR A 63 -5.12 1.44 8.99
CA THR A 63 -5.47 2.56 8.12
C THR A 63 -4.22 3.37 7.80
N TRP A 64 -4.01 3.69 6.53
CA TRP A 64 -3.04 4.69 6.10
C TRP A 64 -3.73 6.03 5.85
N GLN A 65 -3.03 7.11 6.20
CA GLN A 65 -3.54 8.48 6.13
C GLN A 65 -2.67 9.31 5.20
N GLY A 66 -3.30 9.92 4.21
CA GLY A 66 -2.62 10.70 3.18
C GLY A 66 -1.84 9.86 2.18
N LYS A 67 -1.31 10.51 1.14
CA LYS A 67 -0.62 9.81 0.05
C LYS A 67 0.79 9.33 0.39
N GLN A 68 1.50 10.02 1.29
CA GLN A 68 2.89 9.68 1.63
C GLN A 68 2.93 8.75 2.84
N GLN A 69 3.56 7.59 2.68
CA GLN A 69 3.75 6.62 3.77
C GLN A 69 5.22 6.32 3.95
N HIS A 70 5.65 6.20 5.20
CA HIS A 70 6.99 5.76 5.55
C HIS A 70 6.91 4.31 6.00
N ILE A 71 7.67 3.45 5.33
CA ILE A 71 7.75 2.02 5.64
C ILE A 71 9.18 1.63 5.98
N ARG A 72 9.30 0.55 6.76
CA ARG A 72 10.56 -0.11 7.05
C ARG A 72 10.43 -1.59 6.74
N LEU A 73 11.35 -2.13 5.96
CA LEU A 73 11.44 -3.56 5.68
C LEU A 73 12.71 -4.13 6.28
N GLU A 74 12.56 -5.16 7.11
CA GLU A 74 13.65 -5.89 7.73
C GLU A 74 14.26 -6.90 6.75
N ALA A 75 15.55 -7.21 6.89
CA ALA A 75 16.20 -8.20 6.02
C ALA A 75 15.55 -9.61 6.13
N THR A 76 15.00 -9.94 7.30
CA THR A 76 14.27 -11.20 7.55
C THR A 76 12.89 -11.26 6.89
N ARG A 77 12.32 -10.11 6.53
CA ARG A 77 11.07 -9.97 5.78
C ARG A 77 11.28 -8.97 4.64
N PRO A 78 11.92 -9.40 3.54
CA PRO A 78 12.41 -8.50 2.50
C PRO A 78 11.30 -7.97 1.59
N PHE A 79 10.03 -8.26 1.86
CA PHE A 79 8.92 -7.69 1.14
C PHE A 79 7.70 -7.48 2.03
N ALA A 80 6.87 -6.53 1.62
CA ALA A 80 5.53 -6.36 2.15
C ALA A 80 4.52 -6.32 1.00
N LEU A 81 3.33 -6.84 1.28
CA LEU A 81 2.26 -6.98 0.32
C LEU A 81 0.99 -6.47 0.99
N TRP A 82 0.43 -5.40 0.45
CA TRP A 82 -0.75 -4.77 1.01
C TRP A 82 -1.89 -4.76 0.03
N ARG A 83 -3.10 -5.06 0.50
CA ARG A 83 -4.34 -4.75 -0.21
C ARG A 83 -4.91 -3.46 0.34
N ILE A 84 -5.08 -2.48 -0.55
CA ILE A 84 -5.59 -1.15 -0.22
C ILE A 84 -7.01 -1.03 -0.78
N ARG A 85 -7.94 -0.50 0.02
CA ARG A 85 -9.32 -0.22 -0.37
C ARG A 85 -9.68 1.24 -0.12
N ALA A 86 -10.24 1.88 -1.14
CA ALA A 86 -10.79 3.23 -1.05
C ALA A 86 -12.16 3.22 -0.35
N GLY A 87 -12.44 4.25 0.46
CA GLY A 87 -13.76 4.46 1.06
C GLY A 87 -14.12 3.54 2.22
N GLU A 88 -13.22 2.63 2.61
CA GLU A 88 -13.30 1.86 3.85
C GLU A 88 -12.28 2.38 4.85
N VAL A 89 -12.68 2.45 6.13
CA VAL A 89 -11.77 2.64 7.26
C VAL A 89 -11.79 1.33 8.06
N ALA A 90 -10.62 0.83 8.44
CA ALA A 90 -10.46 -0.45 9.13
C ALA A 90 -11.04 -0.44 10.56
#